data_AF-A0A6N9PA44-F1
#
_entry.id   AF-A0A6N9PA44-F1
#
_cell.length_a   1.000
_cell.length_b   1.000
_cell.length_c   1.000
_cell.angle_alpha   90.00
_cell.angle_beta   90.00
_cell.angle_gamma   90.00
#
_symmetry.space_group_name_H-M   'P 1'
#
loop_
_entity.id
_entity.type
_entity.pdbx_description
1 polymer ?
#
loop_
_entity_poly.entity_id
_entity_poly.type
_entity_poly.pdbx_seq_one_letter_code
_entity_poly.pdbx_strand_id
1 'polypeptide(L)'
;MQTTELYYPQIAAHAGGYTFESGIEVEIYSDETSYFDWAKIRFTGQYKPKITLPRKAPGSIEMGYNGALDEVFSGFVAKQYDGGAYVNEVNLKDEMLLLEETVINDTFMDSTPQELITYFLARAGISKMKLAGKSYPVRRQLPIRQQSVVQAINTVNAAWGI
;
A
#
# COMPACT_ATOMS: atom_id res chain seq x y z
N MET A 1 -34.24 33.38 -6.44
CA MET A 1 -33.65 32.34 -5.57
C MET A 1 -32.21 32.18 -5.97
N GLN A 2 -31.25 32.57 -5.12
CA GLN A 2 -29.85 32.19 -5.31
C GLN A 2 -29.73 30.74 -4.83
N THR A 3 -29.40 29.83 -5.74
CA THR A 3 -29.07 28.44 -5.40
C THR A 3 -27.71 28.48 -4.71
N THR A 4 -27.68 28.34 -3.38
CA THR A 4 -26.42 28.14 -2.67
C THR A 4 -25.90 26.78 -3.08
N GLU A 5 -24.85 26.76 -3.91
CA GLU A 5 -24.15 25.53 -4.26
C GLU A 5 -23.49 25.03 -2.98
N LEU A 6 -24.09 24.01 -2.37
CA LEU A 6 -23.59 23.41 -1.15
C LEU A 6 -22.42 22.51 -1.57
N TYR A 7 -21.19 22.95 -1.23
CA TYR A 7 -19.97 22.21 -1.50
C TYR A 7 -19.93 20.96 -0.61
N TYR A 8 -20.29 19.81 -1.17
CA TYR A 8 -20.22 18.54 -0.48
C TYR A 8 -18.96 17.79 -0.90
N PRO A 9 -18.13 17.33 0.06
CA PRO A 9 -17.02 16.45 -0.27
C PRO A 9 -17.58 15.14 -0.85
N GLN A 10 -16.96 14.70 -1.92
CA GLN A 10 -17.23 13.42 -2.56
C GLN A 10 -16.12 12.45 -2.20
N ILE A 11 -16.49 11.19 -1.99
CA ILE A 11 -15.58 10.11 -1.65
C ILE A 11 -15.86 8.96 -2.60
N ALA A 12 -14.82 8.45 -3.24
CA ALA A 12 -14.87 7.20 -3.99
C ALA A 12 -13.85 6.24 -3.38
N ALA A 13 -14.29 5.03 -3.04
CA ALA A 13 -13.42 3.98 -2.57
C ALA A 13 -13.44 2.81 -3.54
N HIS A 14 -12.27 2.32 -3.90
CA HIS A 14 -12.10 1.20 -4.81
C HIS A 14 -11.46 0.04 -4.05
N ALA A 15 -11.99 -1.16 -4.27
CA ALA A 15 -11.38 -2.39 -3.76
C ALA A 15 -11.61 -3.53 -4.75
N GLY A 16 -10.53 -4.09 -5.29
CA GLY A 16 -10.58 -5.03 -6.39
C GLY A 16 -11.28 -4.43 -7.61
N GLY A 17 -12.35 -5.08 -8.06
CA GLY A 17 -13.19 -4.60 -9.15
C GLY A 17 -14.42 -3.80 -8.71
N TYR A 18 -14.53 -3.43 -7.43
CA TYR A 18 -15.69 -2.73 -6.87
C TYR A 18 -15.38 -1.27 -6.60
N THR A 19 -16.39 -0.42 -6.82
CA THR A 19 -16.38 1.00 -6.54
C THR A 19 -17.52 1.34 -5.58
N PHE A 20 -17.22 2.12 -4.55
CA PHE A 20 -18.17 2.56 -3.54
C PHE A 20 -18.14 4.09 -3.45
N GLU A 21 -19.26 4.73 -3.78
CA GLU A 21 -19.39 6.20 -3.80
C GLU A 21 -20.40 6.71 -2.77
N SER A 22 -21.12 5.82 -2.09
CA SER A 22 -22.15 6.14 -1.12
C SER A 22 -22.32 5.05 -0.07
N GLY A 23 -22.87 5.40 1.09
CA GLY A 23 -23.12 4.45 2.18
C GLY A 23 -21.85 3.92 2.85
N ILE A 24 -20.73 4.63 2.69
CA ILE A 24 -19.42 4.31 3.25
C ILE A 24 -18.90 5.41 4.17
N GLU A 25 -18.08 4.99 5.13
CA GLU A 25 -17.16 5.84 5.88
C GLU A 25 -15.75 5.36 5.55
N VAL A 26 -14.81 6.29 5.42
CA VAL A 26 -13.40 5.97 5.22
C VAL A 26 -12.58 6.55 6.35
N GLU A 27 -11.62 5.76 6.82
CA GLU A 27 -10.61 6.17 7.79
C GLU A 27 -9.23 5.91 7.18
N ILE A 28 -8.37 6.92 7.20
CA ILE A 28 -7.01 6.85 6.65
C ILE A 28 -6.05 7.27 7.75
N TYR A 29 -4.96 6.52 7.90
CA TYR A 29 -3.87 6.85 8.79
C TYR A 29 -2.56 6.81 8.01
N SER A 30 -1.87 7.95 8.01
CA SER A 30 -0.55 8.13 7.42
C SER A 30 0.30 8.97 8.37
N ASP A 31 1.52 8.50 8.63
CA ASP A 31 2.46 9.12 9.56
C ASP A 31 3.89 8.79 9.10
N GLU A 32 4.75 9.80 9.00
CA GLU A 32 6.14 9.66 8.57
C GLU A 32 6.94 8.69 9.48
N THR A 33 6.53 8.56 10.74
CA THR A 33 7.16 7.66 11.70
C THR A 33 6.50 6.27 11.76
N SER A 34 5.37 6.09 11.09
CA SER A 34 4.71 4.78 10.99
C SER A 34 5.46 3.87 10.03
N TYR A 35 5.39 2.58 10.32
CA TYR A 35 5.97 1.53 9.50
C TYR A 35 5.17 1.24 8.23
N PHE A 36 3.90 1.64 8.19
CA PHE A 36 3.03 1.57 7.01
C PHE A 36 1.84 2.52 7.15
N ASP A 37 1.28 2.89 6.01
CA ASP A 37 -0.01 3.57 5.93
C ASP A 37 -1.14 2.56 5.81
N TRP A 38 -2.28 2.86 6.41
CA TRP A 38 -3.46 2.00 6.33
C TRP A 38 -4.74 2.81 6.15
N ALA A 39 -5.73 2.14 5.60
CA ALA A 39 -7.07 2.69 5.49
C ALA A 39 -8.14 1.65 5.75
N LYS A 40 -9.34 2.11 6.10
CA LYS A 40 -10.54 1.29 6.27
C LYS A 40 -11.67 1.87 5.46
N ILE A 41 -12.36 1.00 4.73
CA ILE A 41 -13.65 1.31 4.10
C ILE A 41 -14.71 0.63 4.95
N ARG A 42 -15.47 1.40 5.72
CA ARG A 42 -16.58 0.91 6.53
C ARG A 42 -17.89 1.11 5.81
N PHE A 43 -18.72 0.08 5.80
CA PHE A 43 -20.06 0.19 5.25
C PHE A 43 -21.06 0.51 6.37
N THR A 44 -21.95 1.46 6.10
CA THR A 44 -23.05 1.81 7.02
C THR A 44 -23.93 0.59 7.30
N GLY A 45 -24.51 0.47 8.50
CA GLY A 45 -25.19 -0.76 8.92
C GLY A 45 -26.33 -1.25 8.00
N GLN A 46 -26.94 -0.34 7.23
CA GLN A 46 -28.00 -0.63 6.25
C GLN A 46 -27.43 -1.14 4.91
N TYR A 47 -26.18 -0.80 4.62
CA TYR A 47 -25.46 -1.13 3.39
C TYR A 47 -24.37 -2.15 3.72
N LYS A 48 -24.63 -3.44 3.50
CA LYS A 48 -23.60 -4.49 3.57
C LYS A 48 -23.48 -5.14 2.20
N PRO A 49 -22.46 -4.78 1.40
CA PRO A 49 -22.33 -5.33 0.06
C PRO A 49 -22.02 -6.84 0.15
N LYS A 50 -22.76 -7.65 -0.61
CA LYS A 50 -22.48 -9.09 -0.76
C LYS A 50 -21.37 -9.29 -1.78
N ILE A 51 -20.15 -8.95 -1.37
CA ILE A 51 -18.96 -9.00 -2.21
C ILE A 51 -17.91 -9.88 -1.56
N THR A 52 -17.05 -10.44 -2.40
CA THR A 52 -15.84 -11.13 -1.96
C THR A 52 -14.64 -10.38 -2.52
N LEU A 53 -13.73 -9.98 -1.63
CA LEU A 53 -12.47 -9.33 -1.95
C LEU A 53 -11.34 -10.25 -1.49
N PRO A 54 -10.51 -10.76 -2.41
CA PRO A 54 -9.33 -11.52 -2.01
C PRO A 54 -8.30 -10.60 -1.35
N ARG A 55 -7.48 -11.17 -0.46
CA ARG A 55 -6.28 -10.48 0.05
C ARG A 55 -5.38 -10.09 -1.13
N LYS A 56 -4.74 -8.93 -1.06
CA LYS A 56 -3.94 -8.31 -2.13
C LYS A 56 -4.71 -7.84 -3.36
N ALA A 57 -6.05 -7.82 -3.32
CA ALA A 57 -6.78 -7.04 -4.31
C ALA A 57 -6.35 -5.56 -4.21
N PRO A 58 -6.15 -4.85 -5.33
CA PRO A 58 -5.80 -3.43 -5.30
C PRO A 58 -6.91 -2.63 -4.63
N GLY A 59 -6.57 -1.55 -3.95
CA GLY A 59 -7.55 -0.64 -3.37
C GLY A 59 -7.03 0.79 -3.34
N SER A 60 -7.93 1.74 -3.50
CA SER A 60 -7.63 3.16 -3.45
C SER A 60 -8.79 3.93 -2.83
N ILE A 61 -8.51 5.11 -2.30
CA ILE A 61 -9.52 6.05 -1.83
C ILE A 61 -9.21 7.38 -2.48
N GLU A 62 -10.25 7.96 -3.08
CA GLU A 62 -10.22 9.25 -3.74
C GLU A 62 -11.20 10.18 -3.04
N MET A 63 -10.80 11.45 -2.88
CA MET A 63 -11.60 12.48 -2.24
C MET A 63 -11.50 13.78 -3.00
N GLY A 64 -12.57 14.57 -2.98
CA GLY A 64 -12.53 15.91 -3.56
C GLY A 64 -13.89 16.59 -3.63
N TYR A 65 -14.03 17.53 -4.55
CA TYR A 65 -15.20 18.40 -4.68
C TYR A 65 -15.56 18.59 -6.16
N ASN A 66 -16.85 18.82 -6.45
CA ASN A 66 -17.33 19.16 -7.78
C ASN A 66 -16.93 18.16 -8.88
N GLY A 67 -16.87 16.87 -8.55
CA GLY A 67 -16.49 15.78 -9.45
C GLY A 67 -15.00 15.65 -9.71
N ALA A 68 -14.17 16.55 -9.17
CA ALA A 68 -12.72 16.41 -9.19
C ALA A 68 -12.28 15.67 -7.94
N LEU A 69 -11.80 14.43 -8.10
CA LEU A 69 -11.30 13.59 -7.02
C LEU A 69 -9.80 13.41 -7.15
N ASP A 70 -9.09 13.51 -6.03
CA ASP A 70 -7.67 13.20 -5.91
C ASP A 70 -7.48 11.91 -5.11
N GLU A 71 -6.54 11.06 -5.52
CA GLU A 71 -6.17 9.86 -4.75
C GLU A 71 -5.49 10.27 -3.44
N VAL A 72 -6.11 9.93 -2.31
CA VAL A 72 -5.60 10.22 -0.96
C VAL A 72 -5.02 8.98 -0.28
N PHE A 73 -5.27 7.80 -0.82
CA PHE A 73 -4.68 6.54 -0.36
C PHE A 73 -4.63 5.52 -1.50
N SER A 74 -3.54 4.76 -1.58
CA SER A 74 -3.37 3.65 -2.52
C SER A 74 -2.74 2.45 -1.81
N GLY A 75 -3.21 1.25 -2.10
CA GLY A 75 -2.72 0.05 -1.46
C GLY A 75 -3.49 -1.21 -1.86
N PHE A 76 -3.63 -2.12 -0.89
CA PHE A 76 -4.13 -3.47 -1.10
C PHE A 76 -5.00 -3.94 0.04
N VAL A 77 -5.97 -4.79 -0.28
CA VAL A 77 -6.82 -5.47 0.71
C VAL A 77 -5.95 -6.34 1.62
N ALA A 78 -5.85 -5.92 2.89
CA ALA A 78 -4.99 -6.53 3.89
C ALA A 78 -5.54 -7.87 4.38
N LYS A 79 -6.85 -8.07 4.40
CA LYS A 79 -7.49 -9.33 4.80
C LYS A 79 -8.63 -9.64 3.85
N GLN A 80 -8.81 -10.91 3.52
CA GLN A 80 -9.95 -11.33 2.70
C GLN A 80 -11.25 -10.84 3.36
N TYR A 81 -12.11 -10.25 2.54
CA TYR A 81 -13.45 -9.83 2.93
C TYR A 81 -14.46 -10.68 2.16
N ASP A 82 -15.47 -11.21 2.85
CA ASP A 82 -16.50 -12.08 2.25
C ASP A 82 -17.94 -11.63 2.61
N GLY A 83 -18.09 -10.46 3.24
CA GLY A 83 -19.39 -9.98 3.69
C GLY A 83 -20.02 -10.80 4.81
N GLY A 84 -19.22 -11.57 5.57
CA GLY A 84 -19.67 -12.31 6.75
C GLY A 84 -20.48 -11.43 7.72
N ALA A 85 -21.41 -12.04 8.46
CA ALA A 85 -22.49 -11.33 9.19
C ALA A 85 -22.03 -10.16 10.08
N TYR A 86 -20.80 -10.21 10.60
CA TYR A 86 -20.22 -9.21 11.51
C TYR A 86 -19.08 -8.38 10.89
N VAL A 87 -18.74 -8.55 9.61
CA VAL A 87 -17.66 -7.81 8.95
C VAL A 87 -18.25 -6.69 8.10
N ASN A 88 -18.16 -5.47 8.61
CA ASN A 88 -18.63 -4.26 7.93
C ASN A 88 -17.49 -3.37 7.43
N GLU A 89 -16.25 -3.87 7.40
CA GLU A 89 -15.11 -3.09 6.97
C GLU A 89 -14.15 -3.86 6.07
N VAL A 90 -13.63 -3.17 5.06
CA VAL A 90 -12.49 -3.61 4.25
C VAL A 90 -11.26 -2.90 4.78
N ASN A 91 -10.25 -3.67 5.18
CA ASN A 91 -8.98 -3.14 5.64
C ASN A 91 -8.01 -3.07 4.47
N LEU A 92 -7.41 -1.90 4.25
CA LEU A 92 -6.38 -1.67 3.25
C LEU A 92 -5.05 -1.36 3.93
N LYS A 93 -3.96 -1.80 3.31
CA LYS A 93 -2.57 -1.47 3.69
C LYS A 93 -1.84 -1.06 2.43
N ASP A 94 -0.92 -0.11 2.54
CA ASP A 94 -0.07 0.32 1.44
C ASP A 94 0.82 -0.81 0.84
N GLU A 95 1.73 -0.43 -0.05
CA GLU A 95 2.67 -1.36 -0.70
C GLU A 95 3.56 -2.11 0.30
N MET A 96 3.64 -1.69 1.57
CA MET A 96 4.39 -2.39 2.61
C MET A 96 3.87 -3.81 2.82
N LEU A 97 2.58 -4.07 2.55
CA LEU A 97 2.03 -5.43 2.53
C LEU A 97 2.80 -6.34 1.56
N LEU A 98 3.18 -5.84 0.39
CA LEU A 98 3.92 -6.61 -0.61
C LEU A 98 5.37 -6.84 -0.19
N LEU A 99 5.99 -5.84 0.45
CA LEU A 99 7.36 -5.93 0.96
C LEU A 99 7.50 -6.96 2.09
N GLU A 100 6.51 -7.05 2.97
CA GLU A 100 6.49 -8.02 4.06
C GLU A 100 6.37 -9.47 3.57
N GLU A 101 5.57 -9.70 2.52
CA GLU A 101 5.29 -11.03 2.00
C GLU A 101 6.31 -11.52 0.97
N THR A 102 7.02 -10.61 0.30
CA THR A 102 7.99 -10.98 -0.74
C THR A 102 9.28 -11.48 -0.10
N VAL A 103 9.67 -12.71 -0.43
CA VAL A 103 10.88 -13.36 0.11
C VAL A 103 12.03 -13.30 -0.89
N ILE A 104 13.20 -12.88 -0.39
CA ILE A 104 14.50 -12.88 -1.07
C ILE A 104 15.35 -14.04 -0.56
N ASN A 105 15.96 -14.78 -1.49
CA ASN A 105 16.79 -15.93 -1.17
C ASN A 105 17.91 -16.08 -2.22
N ASP A 106 18.71 -15.03 -2.36
CA ASP A 106 19.65 -14.87 -3.46
C ASP A 106 21.00 -14.42 -2.92
N THR A 107 22.05 -14.68 -3.70
CA THR A 107 23.39 -14.17 -3.42
C THR A 107 23.74 -13.14 -4.48
N PHE A 108 24.04 -11.92 -4.03
CA PHE A 108 24.37 -10.81 -4.88
C PHE A 108 25.88 -10.65 -4.98
N MET A 109 26.37 -10.38 -6.19
CA MET A 109 27.79 -10.25 -6.49
C MET A 109 28.06 -8.86 -7.06
N ASP A 110 29.15 -8.24 -6.63
CA ASP A 110 29.61 -6.94 -7.12
C ASP A 110 28.49 -5.90 -7.24
N SER A 111 27.67 -5.78 -6.19
CA SER A 111 26.47 -4.95 -6.19
C SER A 111 26.57 -3.73 -5.26
N THR A 112 25.84 -2.68 -5.59
CA THR A 112 25.60 -1.48 -4.78
C THR A 112 24.28 -1.59 -4.01
N PRO A 113 24.10 -0.86 -2.90
CA PRO A 113 22.84 -0.89 -2.17
C PRO A 113 21.67 -0.44 -3.05
N GLN A 114 21.85 0.55 -3.94
CA GLN A 114 20.78 0.98 -4.84
C GLN A 114 20.31 -0.13 -5.79
N GLU A 115 21.22 -0.90 -6.38
CA GLU A 115 20.87 -2.02 -7.25
C GLU A 115 20.09 -3.09 -6.48
N LEU A 116 20.52 -3.38 -5.24
CA LEU A 116 19.85 -4.34 -4.38
C LEU A 116 18.44 -3.89 -3.99
N ILE A 117 18.29 -2.64 -3.54
CA ILE A 117 16.99 -2.08 -3.19
C ILE A 117 16.06 -2.07 -4.42
N THR A 118 16.57 -1.64 -5.58
CA THR A 118 15.82 -1.67 -6.85
C THR A 118 15.34 -3.09 -7.17
N TYR A 119 16.23 -4.08 -7.03
CA TYR A 119 15.90 -5.48 -7.25
C TYR A 119 14.83 -5.98 -6.28
N PHE A 120 14.93 -5.66 -4.99
CA PHE A 120 13.95 -6.09 -3.99
C PHE A 120 12.56 -5.49 -4.24
N LEU A 121 12.51 -4.19 -4.53
CA LEU A 121 11.26 -3.48 -4.83
C LEU A 121 10.62 -4.04 -6.11
N ALA A 122 11.40 -4.25 -7.17
CA ALA A 122 10.92 -4.86 -8.40
C ALA A 122 10.36 -6.27 -8.18
N ARG A 123 11.01 -7.08 -7.33
CA ARG A 123 10.55 -8.42 -6.97
C ARG A 123 9.25 -8.41 -6.17
N ALA A 124 8.99 -7.35 -5.41
CA ALA A 124 7.71 -7.11 -4.74
C ALA A 124 6.65 -6.50 -5.66
N GLY A 125 6.97 -6.18 -6.92
CA GLY A 125 6.05 -5.55 -7.87
C GLY A 125 5.99 -4.01 -7.76
N ILE A 126 6.88 -3.39 -6.99
CA ILE A 126 6.92 -1.94 -6.79
C ILE A 126 7.89 -1.32 -7.80
N SER A 127 7.36 -0.42 -8.63
CA SER A 127 8.12 0.24 -9.71
C SER A 127 8.42 1.71 -9.41
N LYS A 128 7.57 2.40 -8.64
CA LYS A 128 7.78 3.79 -8.24
C LYS A 128 8.72 3.82 -7.04
N MET A 129 9.90 4.40 -7.19
CA MET A 129 10.87 4.52 -6.10
C MET A 129 11.72 5.78 -6.24
N LYS A 130 12.14 6.34 -5.10
CA LYS A 130 13.07 7.47 -5.03
C LYS A 130 14.28 7.06 -4.20
N LEU A 131 15.39 6.76 -4.88
CA LEU A 131 16.65 6.39 -4.23
C LEU A 131 17.55 7.61 -4.11
N ALA A 132 18.38 7.64 -3.05
CA ALA A 132 19.40 8.66 -2.90
C ALA A 132 20.47 8.52 -3.99
N GLY A 133 20.84 9.64 -4.63
CA GLY A 133 21.90 9.68 -5.64
C GLY A 133 23.33 9.57 -5.09
N LYS A 134 23.50 9.25 -3.81
CA LYS A 134 24.80 9.11 -3.16
C LYS A 134 25.50 7.85 -3.67
N SER A 135 26.73 7.96 -4.16
CA SER A 135 27.51 6.79 -4.54
C SER A 135 27.92 5.99 -3.31
N TYR A 136 27.66 4.68 -3.33
CA TYR A 136 28.11 3.73 -2.30
C TYR A 136 29.16 2.77 -2.89
N PRO A 137 30.08 2.26 -2.06
CA PRO A 137 31.08 1.30 -2.53
C PRO A 137 30.41 0.00 -3.00
N VAL A 138 30.95 -0.61 -4.04
CA VAL A 138 30.53 -1.93 -4.49
C VAL A 138 30.93 -2.97 -3.45
N ARG A 139 30.03 -3.89 -3.11
CA ARG A 139 30.33 -5.04 -2.26
C ARG A 139 30.42 -6.29 -3.12
N ARG A 140 31.54 -7.00 -3.01
CA ARG A 140 31.84 -8.19 -3.82
C ARG A 140 30.81 -9.30 -3.66
N GLN A 141 30.29 -9.50 -2.45
CA GLN A 141 29.31 -10.53 -2.17
C GLN A 141 28.39 -10.15 -1.01
N LEU A 142 27.08 -10.37 -1.18
CA LEU A 142 26.09 -10.30 -0.11
C LEU A 142 25.07 -11.44 -0.26
N PRO A 143 25.13 -12.46 0.61
CA PRO A 143 24.10 -13.49 0.65
C PRO A 143 22.89 -13.04 1.48
N ILE A 144 21.68 -13.19 0.93
CA ILE A 144 20.41 -13.01 1.65
C ILE A 144 19.65 -14.34 1.60
N ARG A 145 19.25 -14.85 2.77
CA ARG A 145 18.62 -16.17 2.88
C ARG A 145 17.27 -16.09 3.55
N GLN A 146 16.22 -16.39 2.79
CA GLN A 146 14.83 -16.50 3.29
C GLN A 146 14.40 -15.29 4.13
N GLN A 147 14.69 -14.08 3.63
CA GLN A 147 14.32 -12.83 4.29
C GLN A 147 13.16 -12.17 3.54
N SER A 148 12.23 -11.53 4.26
CA SER A 148 11.29 -10.60 3.61
C SER A 148 12.05 -9.43 2.99
N VAL A 149 11.45 -8.70 2.05
CA VAL A 149 12.11 -7.51 1.47
C VAL A 149 12.48 -6.52 2.57
N VAL A 150 11.62 -6.33 3.57
CA VAL A 150 11.92 -5.45 4.72
C VAL A 150 13.20 -5.88 5.45
N GLN A 151 13.34 -7.18 5.73
CA GLN A 151 14.53 -7.73 6.36
C GLN A 151 15.77 -7.62 5.45
N ALA A 152 15.60 -7.84 4.15
CA ALA A 152 16.65 -7.70 3.15
C ALA A 152 17.16 -6.26 3.06
N ILE A 153 16.27 -5.27 3.12
CA ILE A 153 16.61 -3.84 3.19
C ILE A 153 17.44 -3.55 4.45
N ASN A 154 17.02 -4.05 5.61
CA ASN A 154 17.79 -3.88 6.85
C ASN A 154 19.18 -4.54 6.78
N THR A 155 19.28 -5.70 6.13
CA THR A 155 20.57 -6.37 5.88
C THR A 155 21.48 -5.53 4.98
N VAL A 156 20.93 -4.88 3.95
CA VAL A 156 21.67 -3.94 3.11
C VAL A 156 22.11 -2.71 3.91
N ASN A 157 21.21 -2.09 4.69
CA ASN A 157 21.56 -0.94 5.53
C ASN A 157 22.71 -1.27 6.49
N ALA A 158 22.64 -2.41 7.17
CA ALA A 158 23.71 -2.88 8.05
C ALA A 158 25.04 -3.16 7.30
N ALA A 159 24.97 -3.67 6.07
CA ALA A 159 26.16 -3.96 5.28
C ALA A 159 26.89 -2.69 4.77
N TRP A 160 26.20 -1.56 4.67
CA TRP A 160 26.77 -0.27 4.24
C TRP A 160 26.81 0.82 5.32
N GLY A 161 26.27 0.57 6.51
CA GLY A 161 26.21 1.52 7.62
C GLY A 161 25.28 2.71 7.33
N ILE A 162 24.13 2.44 6.73
CA ILE A 162 23.07 3.42 6.39
C ILE A 162 22.00 3.41 7.49
#